data_AF-A0A9D7BQC3-F1
#
_entry.id   AF-A0A9D7BQC3-F1
#
_cell.length_a   1.000
_cell.length_b   1.000
_cell.length_c   1.000
_cell.angle_alpha   90.00
_cell.angle_beta   90.00
_cell.angle_gamma   90.00
#
_symmetry.space_group_name_H-M   'P 1'
#
loop_
_entity.id
_entity.type
_entity.pdbx_description
1 polymer ?
#
loop_
_entity_poly.entity_id
_entity_poly.type
_entity_poly.pdbx_seq_one_letter_code
_entity_poly.pdbx_strand_id
1 'polypeptide(L)'
;MTMPATHSHAPDPIQALRELIAGLDPECEVLVDEISGDVLVRGSIDPAQLDAAIKASGLGMRIADSAGESGGGCCGGCGCA
;
A
#
# COMPACT_ATOMS: atom_id res chain seq x y z
N MET A 1 -36.37 -0.85 -11.90
CA MET A 1 -35.71 0.42 -11.52
C MET A 1 -34.36 0.05 -10.92
N THR A 2 -33.30 0.09 -11.72
CA THR A 2 -31.93 -0.21 -11.27
C THR A 2 -31.42 0.97 -10.45
N MET A 3 -31.15 0.75 -9.17
CA MET A 3 -30.54 1.76 -8.31
C MET A 3 -29.11 2.04 -8.81
N PRO A 4 -28.69 3.30 -8.99
CA PRO A 4 -27.30 3.60 -9.26
C PRO A 4 -26.50 3.25 -8.00
N ALA A 5 -25.53 2.34 -8.15
CA ALA A 5 -24.52 2.11 -7.13
C ALA A 5 -23.82 3.45 -6.88
N THR A 6 -24.19 4.12 -5.79
CA THR A 6 -23.44 5.22 -5.22
C THR A 6 -22.13 4.62 -4.74
N HIS A 7 -21.13 4.62 -5.62
CA HIS A 7 -19.75 4.50 -5.19
C HIS A 7 -19.50 5.68 -4.27
N SER A 8 -19.63 5.43 -2.97
CA SER A 8 -19.17 6.33 -1.91
C SER A 8 -17.77 6.76 -2.28
N HIS A 9 -17.61 8.06 -2.50
CA HIS A 9 -16.36 8.74 -2.81
C HIS A 9 -15.46 8.73 -1.57
N ALA A 10 -15.10 7.54 -1.07
CA ALA A 10 -13.91 7.40 -0.25
C ALA A 10 -12.73 7.62 -1.20
N PRO A 11 -11.72 8.43 -0.83
CA PRO A 11 -10.50 8.50 -1.63
C PRO A 11 -9.98 7.08 -1.77
N ASP A 12 -9.85 6.62 -3.01
CA ASP A 12 -9.35 5.27 -3.27
C ASP A 12 -7.94 5.19 -2.68
N PRO A 13 -7.69 4.33 -1.68
CA PRO A 13 -6.41 4.32 -0.97
C PRO A 13 -5.24 4.02 -1.90
N ILE A 14 -5.49 3.38 -3.05
CA ILE A 14 -4.50 3.15 -4.09
C ILE A 14 -4.17 4.44 -4.84
N GLN A 15 -5.16 5.30 -5.09
CA GLN A 15 -4.91 6.61 -5.70
C GLN A 15 -4.09 7.51 -4.76
N ALA A 16 -4.41 7.53 -3.47
CA ALA A 16 -3.59 8.26 -2.49
C ALA A 16 -2.15 7.74 -2.43
N LEU A 17 -1.95 6.42 -2.50
CA LEU A 17 -0.63 5.79 -2.56
C LEU A 17 0.12 6.15 -3.84
N ARG A 18 -0.56 6.18 -5.00
CA ARG A 18 0.02 6.61 -6.28
C ARG A 18 0.52 8.04 -6.24
N GLU A 19 -0.29 8.96 -5.71
CA GLU A 19 0.10 10.37 -5.56
C GLU A 19 1.30 10.54 -4.62
N LEU A 20 1.33 9.77 -3.52
CA LEU A 20 2.45 9.77 -2.59
C LEU A 20 3.74 9.29 -3.24
N ILE A 21 3.69 8.18 -3.97
CA ILE A 21 4.86 7.61 -4.64
C ILE A 21 5.36 8.56 -5.73
N ALA A 22 4.45 9.13 -6.54
CA ALA A 22 4.80 10.10 -7.55
C ALA A 22 5.45 11.38 -6.96
N GLY A 23 5.08 11.75 -5.73
CA GLY A 23 5.70 12.86 -5.00
C GLY A 23 7.11 12.56 -4.47
N LEU A 24 7.41 11.29 -4.19
CA LEU A 24 8.75 10.84 -3.78
C LEU A 24 9.68 10.69 -4.98
N ASP A 25 9.20 9.98 -6.00
CA ASP A 25 9.94 9.73 -7.22
C ASP A 25 8.97 9.61 -8.41
N PRO A 26 9.00 10.55 -9.36
CA PRO A 26 8.07 10.57 -10.48
C PRO A 26 8.37 9.49 -11.53
N GLU A 27 9.52 8.81 -11.44
CA GLU A 27 9.88 7.70 -12.32
C GLU A 27 9.34 6.36 -11.81
N CYS A 28 8.79 6.32 -10.58
CA CYS A 28 8.20 5.12 -10.01
C CYS A 28 6.83 4.80 -10.63
N GLU A 29 6.64 3.52 -10.95
CA GLU A 29 5.40 2.97 -11.48
C GLU A 29 4.68 2.14 -10.41
N VAL A 30 3.37 2.36 -10.27
CA VAL A 30 2.52 1.61 -9.33
C VAL A 30 1.59 0.69 -10.12
N LEU A 31 1.76 -0.60 -9.89
CA LEU A 31 1.01 -1.69 -10.50
C LEU A 31 0.14 -2.33 -9.42
N VAL A 32 -1.09 -2.68 -9.77
CA VAL A 32 -2.01 -3.38 -8.86
C VAL A 32 -2.24 -4.75 -9.46
N ASP A 33 -1.90 -5.80 -8.70
CA ASP A 33 -2.22 -7.16 -9.08
C ASP A 33 -3.68 -7.44 -8.72
N GLU A 34 -4.56 -7.45 -9.74
CA GLU A 34 -6.00 -7.64 -9.52
C GLU A 34 -6.36 -9.04 -9.00
N ILE A 35 -5.45 -10.00 -9.12
CA ILE A 35 -5.66 -11.40 -8.72
C ILE A 35 -5.41 -11.57 -7.22
N SER A 36 -4.30 -11.04 -6.73
CA SER A 36 -3.84 -11.17 -5.34
C SER A 36 -4.27 -10.00 -4.47
N GLY A 37 -4.58 -8.85 -5.10
CA GLY A 37 -4.83 -7.57 -4.42
C GLY A 37 -3.56 -6.86 -3.97
N ASP A 38 -2.39 -7.32 -4.40
CA ASP A 38 -1.09 -6.76 -4.04
C ASP A 38 -0.79 -5.49 -4.84
N VAL A 39 -0.10 -4.55 -4.20
CA VAL A 39 0.41 -3.33 -4.84
C VAL A 39 1.91 -3.47 -5.04
N LEU A 40 2.33 -3.43 -6.30
CA LEU A 40 3.72 -3.51 -6.71
C LEU A 40 4.20 -2.10 -7.06
N VAL A 41 5.31 -1.68 -6.46
CA VAL A 41 5.97 -0.41 -6.77
C VAL A 41 7.27 -0.72 -7.48
N ARG A 42 7.42 -0.24 -8.72
CA ARG A 42 8.60 -0.43 -9.54
C ARG A 42 9.34 0.88 -9.70
N GLY A 43 10.58 0.94 -9.24
CA GLY A 43 11.44 2.11 -9.41
C GLY A 43 12.69 2.00 -8.55
N SER A 44 13.46 3.08 -8.50
CA SER A 44 14.69 3.18 -7.68
C SER A 44 14.42 3.85 -6.34
N ILE A 45 13.25 3.61 -5.76
CA ILE A 45 12.86 4.19 -4.48
C ILE A 45 13.51 3.43 -3.32
N ASP A 46 14.01 4.18 -2.35
CA ASP A 46 14.53 3.59 -1.12
C ASP A 46 13.37 2.98 -0.30
N PRO A 47 13.44 1.70 0.11
CA PRO A 47 12.33 1.05 0.79
C PRO A 47 12.07 1.64 2.18
N ALA A 48 13.07 2.19 2.87
CA ALA A 48 12.88 2.84 4.16
C ALA A 48 12.21 4.22 4.00
N GLN A 49 12.54 4.95 2.93
CA GLN A 49 11.85 6.19 2.59
C GLN A 49 10.37 5.95 2.23
N LEU A 50 10.09 4.88 1.47
CA LEU A 50 8.72 4.50 1.12
C LEU A 50 7.90 4.09 2.35
N ASP A 51 8.45 3.26 3.24
CA ASP A 51 7.82 2.88 4.52
C ASP A 51 7.51 4.10 5.40
N ALA A 52 8.47 5.02 5.53
CA ALA A 52 8.28 6.24 6.32
C ALA A 52 7.16 7.13 5.75
N ALA A 53 7.10 7.29 4.43
CA ALA A 53 6.09 8.09 3.76
C ALA A 53 4.68 7.48 3.90
N ILE A 54 4.55 6.16 3.69
CA ILE A 54 3.28 5.44 3.85
C ILE A 54 2.77 5.56 5.31
N LYS A 55 3.64 5.38 6.30
CA LYS A 55 3.29 5.56 7.72
C LYS A 55 2.86 7.00 8.03
N ALA A 56 3.54 7.99 7.45
CA ALA A 56 3.18 9.40 7.63
C ALA A 56 1.79 9.73 7.06
N SER A 57 1.37 9.03 6.00
CA SER A 57 0.02 9.15 5.43
C SER A 57 -1.06 8.37 6.17
N GLY A 58 -0.70 7.63 7.23
CA GLY A 58 -1.64 6.81 7.99
C GLY A 58 -2.04 5.51 7.28
N LEU A 59 -1.33 5.14 6.21
CA LEU A 59 -1.49 3.85 5.53
C LEU A 59 -0.59 2.79 6.18
N GLY A 60 -1.01 1.52 6.12
CA GLY A 60 -0.19 0.39 6.56
C GLY A 60 0.44 -0.31 5.37
N MET A 61 1.77 -0.54 5.41
CA MET A 61 2.50 -1.32 4.41
C MET A 61 3.09 -2.57 5.04
N ARG A 62 3.00 -3.70 4.33
CA ARG A 62 3.83 -4.89 4.57
C ARG A 62 4.71 -5.09 3.34
N ILE A 63 6.01 -4.95 3.52
CA ILE A 63 6.98 -5.23 2.46
C ILE A 63 7.11 -6.76 2.37
N ALA A 64 6.71 -7.33 1.25
CA ALA A 64 6.96 -8.74 0.93
C ALA A 64 8.44 -8.89 0.52
N ASP A 65 9.35 -8.80 1.50
CA ASP A 65 10.76 -8.95 1.24
C ASP A 65 11.06 -10.42 0.89
N SER A 66 11.59 -10.65 -0.33
CA SER A 66 11.97 -11.98 -0.82
C SER A 66 13.42 -12.35 -0.47
N ALA A 67 14.17 -11.49 0.23
CA ALA A 67 15.49 -11.81 0.76
C ALA A 67 15.29 -12.44 2.15
N GLY A 68 15.11 -13.76 2.15
CA GLY A 68 14.88 -14.53 3.36
C GLY A 68 15.91 -14.24 4.46
N GLU A 69 15.41 -13.92 5.65
CA GLU A 69 15.61 -14.66 6.91
C GLU A 69 14.88 -13.95 8.06
N SER A 70 13.90 -14.66 8.62
CA SER A 70 13.58 -14.74 10.05
C SER A 70 13.31 -13.45 10.85
N GLY A 71 12.03 -13.17 11.09
CA GLY A 71 11.56 -12.22 12.10
C GLY A 71 10.07 -12.39 12.36
N GLY A 72 9.72 -13.45 13.09
CA GLY A 72 8.36 -13.90 13.32
C GLY A 72 7.39 -12.86 13.87
N GLY A 73 6.12 -13.00 13.47
CA GLY A 73 5.03 -12.20 14.01
C GLY A 73 3.71 -12.30 13.25
N CYS A 74 3.42 -13.43 12.60
CA CYS A 74 2.04 -13.75 12.24
C CYS A 74 1.39 -14.43 13.45
N CYS A 75 0.21 -13.93 13.84
CA CYS A 75 -0.73 -14.41 14.86
C CYS A 75 -0.57 -13.85 16.30
N GLY A 76 -1.51 -12.95 16.66
CA GLY A 76 -1.96 -12.80 18.04
C GLY A 76 -2.30 -11.37 18.46
N GLY A 77 -3.51 -10.87 18.14
CA GLY A 77 -3.97 -9.62 18.75
C GLY A 77 -5.12 -8.88 18.09
N CYS A 78 -6.20 -9.55 17.67
CA CYS A 78 -7.51 -8.88 17.71
C CYS A 78 -7.91 -8.77 19.18
N GLY A 79 -7.62 -7.62 19.79
CA GLY A 79 -7.91 -7.39 21.20
C GLY A 79 -7.37 -6.05 21.68
N CYS A 80 -7.97 -4.96 21.21
CA CYS A 80 -7.77 -3.64 21.81
C CYS A 80 -9.08 -3.24 22.51
N ALA A 81 -9.08 -3.52 23.83
CA ALA A 81 -9.86 -2.98 24.96
C ALA A 81 -11.36 -2.69 24.79
#